data_AF-A0A1V5DLZ2-F1
#
_entry.id   AF-A0A1V5DLZ2-F1
#
_cell.length_a   1.000
_cell.length_b   1.000
_cell.length_c   1.000
_cell.angle_alpha   90.00
_cell.angle_beta   90.00
_cell.angle_gamma   90.00
#
_symmetry.space_group_name_H-M   'P 1'
#
loop_
_entity.id
_entity.type
_entity.pdbx_description
1 polymer ?
#
loop_
_entity_poly.entity_id
_entity_poly.type
_entity_poly.pdbx_seq_one_letter_code
_entity_poly.pdbx_strand_id
1 'polypeptide(L)'
;MFIVMLMIIYLSGCGHTIDKKSGTAMTDASDYELIYEEADAESSVSDMDNDLLLKAASSRNHRPAEGTAARTFYDRLAYIMGNLRQTKYVHYNQKQLDEENGIYKYDCSGFVGEFILKQALPKQYKDLADNAKKFHDEKHPRAWGFYDYFNEILADKDENSNGYWHVFKSIEKIQPGDIIVVKYDEKWQQKMILNCKHSSTGHVMTAWSYPVKSDDEYWIYVIDSSGSGHAKDTRRTKFDDVTAESGIGKGKMWYGVNSDDKRPVYYRWSSAGGCKYTIRDMSTNCKGKDDDLCCQKEKGKTCDYPSEYFERLQGIIMARPI
;
A
#
# COMPACT_ATOMS: atom_id res chain seq x y z
N MET A 1 4.92 10.18 70.13
CA MET A 1 3.63 10.72 69.67
C MET A 1 3.84 11.40 68.32
N PHE A 2 3.77 10.62 67.24
CA PHE A 2 3.37 11.03 65.89
C PHE A 2 3.07 9.73 65.13
N ILE A 3 1.91 9.73 64.47
CA ILE A 3 1.16 8.57 64.02
C ILE A 3 1.61 8.17 62.61
N VAL A 4 1.90 6.89 62.42
CA VAL A 4 2.09 6.25 61.10
C VAL A 4 0.70 6.00 60.51
N MET A 5 0.36 6.70 59.43
CA MET A 5 -0.91 6.50 58.73
C MET A 5 -0.72 5.42 57.65
N LEU A 6 -1.03 4.17 58.03
CA LEU A 6 -1.13 3.03 57.14
C LEU A 6 -2.56 3.00 56.60
N MET A 7 -2.77 3.36 55.33
CA MET A 7 -4.09 3.32 54.71
C MET A 7 -4.29 1.95 54.06
N ILE A 8 -4.98 1.06 54.79
CA ILE A 8 -5.56 -0.17 54.26
C ILE A 8 -6.97 0.19 53.75
N ILE A 9 -7.23 -0.03 52.47
CA ILE A 9 -8.58 -0.08 51.92
C ILE A 9 -8.76 -1.48 51.31
N TYR A 10 -9.74 -2.22 51.84
CA TYR A 10 -10.21 -3.49 51.28
C TYR A 10 -11.73 -3.42 51.07
N LEU A 11 -12.15 -3.99 49.93
CA LEU A 11 -13.46 -4.56 49.57
C LEU A 11 -14.61 -3.66 49.09
N SER A 12 -14.88 -3.73 47.79
CA SER A 12 -16.04 -4.45 47.19
C SER A 12 -15.88 -4.36 45.66
N GLY A 13 -16.10 -5.37 44.83
CA GLY A 13 -17.15 -6.37 44.88
C GLY A 13 -18.26 -6.02 43.88
N CYS A 14 -17.93 -5.89 42.59
CA CYS A 14 -18.90 -5.95 41.49
C CYS A 14 -18.23 -6.63 40.29
N GLY A 15 -18.55 -7.90 40.09
CA GLY A 15 -18.28 -8.59 38.84
C GLY A 15 -19.04 -7.89 37.71
N HIS A 16 -18.30 -7.50 36.67
CA HIS A 16 -18.88 -7.28 35.35
C HIS A 16 -18.36 -8.40 34.46
N THR A 17 -19.25 -9.37 34.27
CA THR A 17 -19.28 -10.25 33.10
C THR A 17 -19.02 -9.44 31.84
N ILE A 18 -17.93 -9.77 31.15
CA ILE A 18 -17.71 -9.36 29.76
C ILE A 18 -18.81 -10.05 28.96
N ASP A 19 -19.83 -9.27 28.59
CA ASP A 19 -20.90 -9.72 27.73
C ASP A 19 -20.28 -9.97 26.34
N LYS A 20 -20.02 -11.24 26.03
CA LYS A 20 -19.72 -11.73 24.68
C LYS A 20 -20.98 -11.53 23.84
N LYS A 21 -21.19 -10.32 23.32
CA LYS A 21 -22.18 -10.09 22.27
C LYS A 21 -21.52 -10.08 20.90
N SER A 22 -21.65 -11.26 20.29
CA SER A 22 -21.75 -11.53 18.85
C SER A 22 -20.74 -10.78 17.97
N GLY A 23 -19.57 -11.40 17.84
CA GLY A 23 -18.88 -11.37 16.56
C GLY A 23 -19.80 -12.00 15.51
N THR A 24 -20.35 -11.17 14.63
CA THR A 24 -20.75 -11.65 13.32
C THR A 24 -19.45 -11.87 12.57
N ALA A 25 -19.02 -13.13 12.50
CA ALA A 25 -17.96 -13.52 11.58
C ALA A 25 -18.36 -13.01 10.19
N MET A 26 -17.52 -12.16 9.58
CA MET A 26 -17.59 -11.90 8.16
C MET A 26 -17.53 -13.27 7.47
N THR A 27 -18.64 -13.69 6.87
CA THR A 27 -18.76 -14.95 6.17
C THR A 27 -17.76 -15.00 5.02
N ASP A 28 -16.90 -16.01 5.03
CA ASP A 28 -15.66 -16.20 4.25
C ASP A 28 -15.77 -16.18 2.70
N ALA A 29 -16.93 -15.92 2.10
CA ALA A 29 -17.14 -16.08 0.66
C ALA A 29 -17.23 -14.75 -0.15
N SER A 30 -17.58 -13.62 0.47
CA SER A 30 -17.98 -12.42 -0.30
C SER A 30 -16.82 -11.69 -0.98
N ASP A 31 -15.65 -11.63 -0.36
CA ASP A 31 -14.50 -10.91 -0.93
C ASP A 31 -13.87 -11.65 -2.12
N TYR A 32 -14.06 -12.98 -2.17
CA TYR A 32 -13.54 -13.82 -3.23
C TYR A 32 -14.41 -13.73 -4.48
N GLU A 33 -15.72 -13.97 -4.36
CA GLU A 33 -16.64 -13.99 -5.50
C GLU A 33 -16.67 -12.64 -6.26
N LEU A 34 -16.53 -11.51 -5.56
CA LEU A 34 -16.46 -10.19 -6.19
C LEU A 34 -15.20 -9.97 -7.06
N ILE A 35 -14.05 -10.58 -6.70
CA ILE A 35 -12.82 -10.50 -7.52
C ILE A 35 -12.96 -11.34 -8.79
N TYR A 36 -13.75 -12.43 -8.75
CA TYR A 36 -13.98 -13.33 -9.89
C TYR A 36 -15.02 -12.80 -10.88
N GLU A 37 -16.17 -12.32 -10.39
CA GLU A 37 -17.20 -11.74 -11.28
C GLU A 37 -16.65 -10.57 -12.12
N GLU A 38 -15.68 -9.82 -11.58
CA GLU A 38 -15.04 -8.70 -12.29
C GLU A 38 -13.93 -9.10 -13.28
N ALA A 39 -13.29 -10.26 -13.09
CA ALA A 39 -12.26 -10.77 -13.99
C ALA A 39 -12.88 -11.41 -15.24
N ASP A 40 -14.00 -12.12 -15.07
CA ASP A 40 -14.75 -12.76 -16.15
C ASP A 40 -15.47 -11.74 -17.04
N ALA A 41 -15.90 -10.60 -16.50
CA ALA A 41 -16.62 -9.57 -17.25
C ALA A 41 -15.77 -8.79 -18.28
N GLU A 42 -14.44 -8.78 -18.16
CA GLU A 42 -13.53 -8.10 -19.12
C GLU A 42 -12.91 -9.04 -20.16
N SER A 43 -13.11 -10.36 -20.02
CA SER A 43 -12.59 -11.36 -20.94
C SER A 43 -13.60 -11.70 -22.04
N SER A 44 -13.57 -10.97 -23.15
CA SER A 44 -14.31 -11.35 -24.38
C SER A 44 -13.55 -12.38 -25.24
N VAL A 45 -12.45 -12.93 -24.74
CA VAL A 45 -11.61 -13.92 -25.43
C VAL A 45 -11.40 -15.10 -24.49
N SER A 46 -11.97 -16.26 -24.83
CA SER A 46 -11.80 -17.50 -24.08
C SER A 46 -10.39 -18.06 -24.26
N ASP A 47 -9.39 -17.44 -23.63
CA ASP A 47 -8.05 -18.01 -23.54
C ASP A 47 -8.03 -19.05 -22.43
N MET A 48 -8.06 -20.32 -22.83
CA MET A 48 -8.06 -21.50 -21.93
C MET A 48 -6.91 -21.50 -20.90
N ASP A 49 -5.81 -20.78 -21.17
CA ASP A 49 -4.67 -20.65 -20.26
C ASP A 49 -4.93 -19.66 -19.10
N ASN A 50 -5.75 -18.62 -19.32
CA ASN A 50 -6.19 -17.72 -18.24
C ASN A 50 -7.12 -18.44 -17.27
N ASP A 51 -8.01 -19.30 -17.78
CA ASP A 51 -8.95 -20.07 -16.97
C ASP A 51 -8.24 -21.11 -16.05
N LEU A 52 -7.11 -21.66 -16.50
CA LEU A 52 -6.25 -22.54 -15.68
C LEU A 52 -5.48 -21.78 -14.59
N LEU A 53 -4.98 -20.57 -14.87
CA LEU A 53 -4.31 -19.72 -13.88
C LEU A 53 -5.30 -19.12 -12.88
N LEU A 54 -6.51 -18.78 -13.33
CA LEU A 54 -7.63 -18.35 -12.50
C LEU A 54 -8.09 -19.48 -11.57
N LYS A 55 -8.21 -20.72 -12.06
CA LYS A 55 -8.46 -21.90 -11.20
C LYS A 55 -7.31 -22.21 -10.22
N ALA A 56 -6.07 -21.93 -10.60
CA ALA A 56 -4.92 -22.06 -9.69
C ALA A 56 -4.85 -20.93 -8.64
N ALA A 57 -5.47 -19.78 -8.90
CA ALA A 57 -5.74 -18.77 -7.89
C ALA A 57 -6.93 -19.18 -7.01
N SER A 58 -7.95 -19.83 -7.58
CA SER A 58 -9.16 -20.39 -6.93
C SER A 58 -8.88 -21.45 -5.88
N SER A 59 -7.73 -22.13 -5.98
CA SER A 59 -7.29 -23.12 -4.99
C SER A 59 -6.42 -22.53 -3.86
N ARG A 60 -6.04 -21.25 -3.92
CA ARG A 60 -5.24 -20.60 -2.87
C ARG A 60 -6.14 -19.85 -1.92
N ASN A 61 -5.98 -20.12 -0.62
CA ASN A 61 -6.55 -19.24 0.38
C ASN A 61 -6.04 -17.82 0.13
N HIS A 62 -6.97 -16.90 -0.15
CA HIS A 62 -6.67 -15.48 -0.35
C HIS A 62 -6.01 -14.84 0.87
N ARG A 63 -6.22 -15.42 2.05
CA ARG A 63 -5.60 -14.95 3.29
C ARG A 63 -4.26 -15.63 3.52
N PRO A 64 -3.25 -14.93 4.07
CA PRO A 64 -2.02 -15.56 4.53
C PRO A 64 -2.29 -16.69 5.54
N ALA A 65 -1.32 -17.60 5.67
CA ALA A 65 -1.40 -18.72 6.59
C ALA A 65 -1.64 -18.26 8.04
N GLU A 66 -2.55 -18.94 8.74
CA GLU A 66 -2.88 -18.63 10.13
C GLU A 66 -1.65 -18.69 11.04
N GLY A 67 -1.61 -17.79 12.03
CA GLY A 67 -0.49 -17.68 12.97
C GLY A 67 0.76 -16.97 12.45
N THR A 68 0.80 -16.55 11.18
CA THR A 68 1.93 -15.78 10.61
C THR A 68 1.80 -14.28 10.86
N ALA A 69 2.92 -13.55 10.87
CA ALA A 69 2.90 -12.09 10.96
C ALA A 69 2.16 -11.45 9.77
N ALA A 70 2.36 -11.98 8.55
CA ALA A 70 1.61 -11.57 7.36
C ALA A 70 0.09 -11.70 7.55
N ARG A 71 -0.39 -12.77 8.22
CA ARG A 71 -1.82 -12.92 8.52
C ARG A 71 -2.32 -11.86 9.50
N THR A 72 -1.60 -11.62 10.60
CA THR A 72 -1.96 -10.56 11.56
C THR A 72 -2.03 -9.18 10.90
N PHE A 73 -1.10 -8.89 9.99
CA PHE A 73 -1.10 -7.66 9.21
C PHE A 73 -2.31 -7.58 8.26
N TYR A 74 -2.57 -8.65 7.50
CA TYR A 74 -3.69 -8.76 6.57
C TYR A 74 -5.05 -8.63 7.28
N ASP A 75 -5.24 -9.30 8.41
CA ASP A 75 -6.50 -9.24 9.16
C ASP A 75 -6.79 -7.83 9.67
N ARG A 76 -5.74 -7.08 10.06
CA ARG A 76 -5.88 -5.67 10.43
C ARG A 76 -6.31 -4.81 9.24
N LEU A 77 -5.72 -5.06 8.07
CA LEU A 77 -6.09 -4.39 6.82
C LEU A 77 -7.56 -4.66 6.45
N ALA A 78 -7.98 -5.92 6.50
CA ALA A 78 -9.36 -6.34 6.22
C ALA A 78 -10.35 -5.69 7.19
N TYR A 79 -10.02 -5.64 8.49
CA TYR A 79 -10.83 -4.92 9.48
C TYR A 79 -11.02 -3.45 9.11
N ILE A 80 -9.94 -2.75 8.74
CA ILE A 80 -9.99 -1.33 8.37
C ILE A 80 -10.89 -1.13 7.15
N MET A 81 -10.75 -1.98 6.12
CA MET A 81 -11.59 -1.89 4.92
C MET A 81 -13.07 -2.13 5.23
N GLY A 82 -13.41 -3.10 6.07
CA GLY A 82 -14.79 -3.35 6.48
C GLY A 82 -15.39 -2.23 7.35
N ASN A 83 -14.53 -1.48 8.05
CA ASN A 83 -14.93 -0.40 8.95
C ASN A 83 -14.79 1.01 8.34
N LEU A 84 -14.25 1.14 7.13
CA LEU A 84 -13.99 2.43 6.49
C LEU A 84 -15.31 3.16 6.22
N ARG A 85 -15.43 4.41 6.66
CA ARG A 85 -16.60 5.29 6.42
C ARG A 85 -16.16 6.65 5.89
N GLN A 86 -15.06 7.19 6.41
CA GLN A 86 -14.49 8.44 5.92
C GLN A 86 -12.99 8.31 5.80
N THR A 87 -12.45 8.82 4.70
CA THR A 87 -11.01 8.85 4.51
C THR A 87 -10.55 10.08 3.75
N LYS A 88 -9.28 10.44 3.96
CA LYS A 88 -8.62 11.52 3.26
C LYS A 88 -7.11 11.33 3.27
N TYR A 89 -6.47 11.62 2.15
CA TYR A 89 -5.03 11.71 2.11
C TYR A 89 -4.59 13.02 2.74
N VAL A 90 -3.76 12.94 3.78
CA VAL A 90 -3.31 14.09 4.54
C VAL A 90 -1.84 13.92 4.91
N HIS A 91 -1.14 15.03 5.09
CA HIS A 91 0.24 14.97 5.58
C HIS A 91 0.27 14.63 7.08
N TYR A 92 1.44 14.17 7.55
CA TYR A 92 1.68 13.68 8.92
C TYR A 92 1.05 14.51 10.05
N ASN A 93 1.05 15.85 9.95
CA ASN A 93 0.53 16.74 11.00
C ASN A 93 -1.01 16.85 11.05
N GLN A 94 -1.71 16.27 10.07
CA GLN A 94 -3.16 16.31 9.92
C GLN A 94 -3.81 14.93 10.06
N LYS A 95 -3.02 13.93 10.48
CA LYS A 95 -3.50 12.56 10.62
C LYS A 95 -4.63 12.47 11.65
N GLN A 96 -5.62 11.63 11.34
CA GLN A 96 -6.76 11.39 12.21
C GLN A 96 -7.08 9.89 12.20
N LEU A 97 -7.23 9.33 13.40
CA LEU A 97 -7.67 7.96 13.62
C LEU A 97 -8.85 7.98 14.57
N ASP A 98 -9.99 7.51 14.09
CA ASP A 98 -11.19 7.27 14.88
C ASP A 98 -11.85 6.01 14.32
N GLU A 99 -11.48 4.87 14.90
CA GLU A 99 -11.96 3.57 14.47
C GLU A 99 -13.42 3.33 14.85
N GLU A 100 -13.89 3.93 15.93
CA GLU A 100 -15.29 3.78 16.35
C GLU A 100 -16.24 4.33 15.28
N ASN A 101 -15.86 5.44 14.64
CA ASN A 101 -16.64 6.08 13.58
C ASN A 101 -16.14 5.76 12.16
N GLY A 102 -15.14 4.88 12.00
CA GLY A 102 -14.60 4.51 10.69
C GLY A 102 -13.89 5.64 9.94
N ILE A 103 -13.27 6.59 10.66
CA ILE A 103 -12.59 7.77 10.11
C ILE A 103 -11.08 7.55 10.13
N TYR A 104 -10.48 7.52 8.94
CA TYR A 104 -9.06 7.27 8.75
C TYR A 104 -8.44 8.29 7.79
N LYS A 105 -7.62 9.21 8.31
CA LYS A 105 -6.91 10.23 7.50
C LYS A 105 -5.41 10.06 7.67
N TYR A 106 -4.72 9.62 6.62
CA TYR A 106 -3.30 9.30 6.65
C TYR A 106 -2.65 9.53 5.28
N ASP A 107 -1.34 9.73 5.24
CA ASP A 107 -0.54 9.52 4.03
C ASP A 107 -0.27 8.01 3.82
N CYS A 108 0.37 7.66 2.70
CA CYS A 108 0.57 6.26 2.32
C CYS A 108 1.43 5.49 3.33
N SER A 109 2.57 6.05 3.73
CA SER A 109 3.51 5.40 4.64
C SER A 109 3.06 5.46 6.10
N GLY A 110 2.31 6.49 6.50
CA GLY A 110 1.67 6.58 7.82
C GLY A 110 0.54 5.56 7.96
N PHE A 111 -0.26 5.34 6.91
CA PHE A 111 -1.28 4.30 6.90
C PHE A 111 -0.65 2.90 7.08
N VAL A 112 0.32 2.53 6.26
CA VAL A 112 0.95 1.20 6.33
C VAL A 112 1.82 1.05 7.58
N GLY A 113 2.68 2.03 7.83
CA GLY A 113 3.67 2.00 8.92
C GLY A 113 3.09 2.35 10.28
N GLU A 114 2.72 3.62 10.47
CA GLU A 114 2.31 4.12 11.78
C GLU A 114 0.98 3.55 12.27
N PHE A 115 0.08 3.21 11.35
CA PHE A 115 -1.23 2.71 11.72
C PHE A 115 -1.27 1.18 11.72
N ILE A 116 -1.10 0.51 10.57
CA ILE A 116 -1.23 -0.95 10.53
C ILE A 116 -0.07 -1.64 11.24
N LEU A 117 1.18 -1.44 10.77
CA LEU A 117 2.34 -2.14 11.32
C LEU A 117 2.52 -1.86 12.82
N LYS A 118 2.44 -0.60 13.24
CA LYS A 118 2.67 -0.23 14.64
C LYS A 118 1.69 -0.90 15.61
N GLN A 119 0.46 -1.15 15.18
CA GLN A 119 -0.58 -1.74 16.02
C GLN A 119 -0.62 -3.26 15.92
N ALA A 120 -0.54 -3.80 14.70
CA ALA A 120 -0.63 -5.23 14.45
C ALA A 120 0.71 -5.96 14.70
N LEU A 121 1.82 -5.32 14.35
CA LEU A 121 3.17 -5.89 14.32
C LEU A 121 4.21 -4.90 14.91
N PRO A 122 4.10 -4.55 16.21
CA PRO A 122 4.90 -3.46 16.80
C PRO A 122 6.41 -3.70 16.76
N LYS A 123 6.86 -4.97 16.74
CA LYS A 123 8.29 -5.31 16.62
C LYS A 123 8.81 -5.04 15.21
N GLN A 124 8.08 -5.47 14.19
CA GLN A 124 8.38 -5.20 12.78
C GLN A 124 8.36 -3.69 12.50
N TYR A 125 7.39 -2.95 13.06
CA TYR A 125 7.37 -1.48 12.96
C TYR A 125 8.61 -0.84 13.59
N LYS A 126 8.99 -1.27 14.80
CA LYS A 126 10.17 -0.73 15.49
C LYS A 126 11.44 -0.99 14.68
N ASP A 127 11.61 -2.20 14.18
CA ASP A 127 12.73 -2.59 13.34
C ASP A 127 12.80 -1.73 12.06
N LEU A 128 11.69 -1.57 11.35
CA LEU A 128 11.59 -0.66 10.20
C LEU A 128 11.94 0.78 10.58
N ALA A 129 11.35 1.32 11.65
CA ALA A 129 11.50 2.71 12.04
C ALA A 129 12.92 3.05 12.51
N ASP A 130 13.57 2.16 13.26
CA ASP A 130 14.93 2.38 13.76
C ASP A 130 15.97 2.28 12.62
N ASN A 131 15.78 1.38 11.66
CA ASN A 131 16.71 1.22 10.54
C ASN A 131 16.49 2.26 9.42
N ALA A 132 15.24 2.64 9.12
CA ALA A 132 14.96 3.69 8.14
C ALA A 132 15.59 5.04 8.52
N LYS A 133 15.69 5.35 9.83
CA LYS A 133 16.33 6.57 10.34
C LYS A 133 17.82 6.69 10.03
N LYS A 134 18.49 5.58 9.75
CA LYS A 134 19.90 5.60 9.32
C LYS A 134 20.07 6.26 7.94
N PHE A 135 19.02 6.20 7.12
CA PHE A 135 18.98 6.78 5.78
C PHE A 135 18.31 8.16 5.79
N HIS A 136 17.18 8.28 6.49
CA HIS A 136 16.34 9.47 6.51
C HIS A 136 15.87 9.79 7.93
N ASP A 137 16.40 10.83 8.55
CA ASP A 137 16.02 11.25 9.91
C ASP A 137 14.67 11.98 9.91
N GLU A 138 13.59 11.21 9.95
CA GLU A 138 12.22 11.69 9.85
C GLU A 138 11.35 11.21 11.01
N LYS A 139 10.23 11.92 11.26
CA LYS A 139 9.29 11.61 12.34
C LYS A 139 8.70 10.20 12.23
N HIS A 140 8.54 9.72 11.00
CA HIS A 140 8.15 8.36 10.65
C HIS A 140 8.79 7.98 9.31
N PRO A 141 8.96 6.68 9.02
CA PRO A 141 9.46 6.26 7.73
C PRO A 141 8.51 6.69 6.60
N ARG A 142 9.03 7.44 5.62
CA ARG A 142 8.37 7.66 4.32
C ARG A 142 8.75 6.56 3.33
N ALA A 143 8.14 6.54 2.14
CA ALA A 143 8.34 5.50 1.15
C ALA A 143 9.82 5.19 0.85
N TRP A 144 10.65 6.22 0.73
CA TRP A 144 12.10 6.07 0.52
C TRP A 144 12.84 5.38 1.68
N GLY A 145 12.39 5.52 2.93
CA GLY A 145 12.99 4.91 4.11
C GLY A 145 12.58 3.46 4.27
N PHE A 146 11.34 3.12 3.89
CA PHE A 146 10.95 1.73 3.67
C PHE A 146 11.84 1.09 2.60
N TYR A 147 11.97 1.75 1.45
CA TYR A 147 12.72 1.22 0.31
C TYR A 147 14.18 1.01 0.66
N ASP A 148 14.87 2.02 1.21
CA ASP A 148 16.30 1.95 1.48
C ASP A 148 16.61 0.91 2.56
N TYR A 149 15.76 0.78 3.58
CA TYR A 149 15.89 -0.28 4.56
C TYR A 149 15.68 -1.68 3.96
N PHE A 150 14.62 -1.88 3.17
CA PHE A 150 14.38 -3.17 2.53
C PHE A 150 15.48 -3.51 1.52
N ASN A 151 16.04 -2.50 0.84
CA ASN A 151 17.19 -2.67 -0.03
C ASN A 151 18.47 -3.04 0.76
N GLU A 152 18.67 -2.52 1.97
CA GLU A 152 19.75 -2.96 2.88
C GLU A 152 19.60 -4.45 3.22
N ILE A 153 18.38 -4.93 3.50
CA ILE A 153 18.13 -6.36 3.76
C ILE A 153 18.49 -7.20 2.52
N LEU A 154 18.14 -6.76 1.31
CA LEU A 154 18.43 -7.50 0.09
C LEU A 154 19.93 -7.71 -0.13
N ALA A 155 20.79 -6.76 0.26
CA ALA A 155 22.24 -6.84 0.13
C ALA A 155 22.68 -7.34 -1.27
N ASP A 156 22.20 -6.66 -2.31
CA ASP A 156 22.41 -6.95 -3.74
C ASP A 156 21.81 -8.27 -4.27
N LYS A 157 21.04 -9.00 -3.46
CA LYS A 157 20.31 -10.20 -3.90
C LYS A 157 18.92 -9.84 -4.45
N ASP A 158 18.27 -10.82 -5.09
CA ASP A 158 16.88 -10.70 -5.55
C ASP A 158 15.86 -11.01 -4.45
N GLU A 159 16.29 -11.78 -3.45
CA GLU A 159 15.56 -12.00 -2.22
C GLU A 159 16.52 -12.21 -1.05
N ASN A 160 16.11 -11.75 0.13
CA ASN A 160 16.80 -12.03 1.37
C ASN A 160 15.84 -11.85 2.55
N SER A 161 16.22 -12.31 3.74
CA SER A 161 15.40 -12.13 4.94
C SER A 161 16.25 -11.71 6.13
N ASN A 162 15.62 -11.02 7.08
CA ASN A 162 16.15 -10.87 8.43
C ASN A 162 15.21 -11.56 9.44
N GLY A 163 15.21 -11.15 10.72
CA GLY A 163 14.32 -11.72 11.74
C GLY A 163 12.86 -11.24 11.69
N TYR A 164 12.51 -10.28 10.82
CA TYR A 164 11.22 -9.59 10.79
C TYR A 164 10.60 -9.50 9.39
N TRP A 165 11.44 -9.56 8.35
CA TRP A 165 11.06 -9.31 6.98
C TRP A 165 11.66 -10.37 6.06
N HIS A 166 10.84 -10.86 5.15
CA HIS A 166 11.27 -11.50 3.91
C HIS A 166 11.10 -10.50 2.77
N VAL A 167 12.20 -10.09 2.14
CA VAL A 167 12.24 -9.03 1.13
C VAL A 167 12.59 -9.63 -0.22
N PHE A 168 11.90 -9.21 -1.28
CA PHE A 168 12.08 -9.74 -2.63
C PHE A 168 11.73 -8.68 -3.71
N LYS A 169 12.20 -8.91 -4.93
CA LYS A 169 11.97 -8.01 -6.08
C LYS A 169 10.98 -8.53 -7.12
N SER A 170 10.78 -9.85 -7.19
CA SER A 170 9.96 -10.48 -8.22
C SER A 170 8.47 -10.34 -7.91
N ILE A 171 7.68 -9.90 -8.89
CA ILE A 171 6.23 -9.70 -8.70
C ILE A 171 5.48 -11.00 -8.45
N GLU A 172 5.94 -12.12 -9.02
CA GLU A 172 5.26 -13.41 -8.94
C GLU A 172 5.22 -13.99 -7.53
N LYS A 173 6.13 -13.52 -6.65
CA LYS A 173 6.23 -13.96 -5.26
C LYS A 173 5.26 -13.22 -4.33
N ILE A 174 4.55 -12.20 -4.82
CA ILE A 174 3.60 -11.43 -4.03
C ILE A 174 2.47 -12.33 -3.53
N GLN A 175 2.14 -12.13 -2.26
CA GLN A 175 0.99 -12.69 -1.58
C GLN A 175 0.18 -11.55 -0.96
N PRO A 176 -1.12 -11.77 -0.73
CA PRO A 176 -1.94 -10.87 0.07
C PRO A 176 -1.27 -10.55 1.41
N GLY A 177 -1.27 -9.28 1.82
CA GLY A 177 -0.59 -8.80 3.03
C GLY A 177 0.88 -8.42 2.85
N ASP A 178 1.49 -8.65 1.68
CA ASP A 178 2.83 -8.13 1.39
C ASP A 178 2.80 -6.61 1.19
N ILE A 179 3.82 -5.92 1.67
CA ILE A 179 4.03 -4.49 1.46
C ILE A 179 4.74 -4.29 0.13
N ILE A 180 4.22 -3.39 -0.71
CA ILE A 180 4.83 -2.98 -1.97
C ILE A 180 5.31 -1.53 -1.80
N VAL A 181 6.60 -1.31 -2.03
CA VAL A 181 7.24 0.00 -1.86
C VAL A 181 7.81 0.47 -3.17
N VAL A 182 7.42 1.67 -3.57
CA VAL A 182 7.96 2.39 -4.71
C VAL A 182 8.85 3.52 -4.20
N LYS A 183 10.08 3.64 -4.71
CA LYS A 183 10.94 4.81 -4.49
C LYS A 183 11.15 5.56 -5.80
N TYR A 184 11.04 6.89 -5.75
CA TYR A 184 11.35 7.74 -6.89
C TYR A 184 12.83 8.14 -6.93
N ASP A 185 13.37 8.32 -8.14
CA ASP A 185 14.77 8.69 -8.39
C ASP A 185 15.10 10.03 -7.74
N GLU A 186 16.18 10.05 -6.95
CA GLU A 186 16.56 11.22 -6.17
C GLU A 186 16.94 12.42 -7.05
N LYS A 187 17.58 12.21 -8.21
CA LYS A 187 17.91 13.33 -9.10
C LYS A 187 16.65 13.93 -9.72
N TRP A 188 15.68 13.09 -10.08
CA TRP A 188 14.36 13.54 -10.51
C TRP A 188 13.68 14.35 -9.39
N GLN A 189 13.66 13.84 -8.15
CA GLN A 189 13.07 14.54 -7.01
C GLN A 189 13.71 15.91 -6.79
N GLN A 190 15.04 16.00 -6.80
CA GLN A 190 15.76 17.27 -6.67
C GLN A 190 15.37 18.26 -7.77
N LYS A 191 15.28 17.78 -9.01
CA LYS A 191 14.81 18.60 -10.15
C LYS A 191 13.39 19.11 -9.94
N MET A 192 12.47 18.28 -9.43
CA MET A 192 11.09 18.68 -9.14
C MET A 192 11.00 19.68 -7.99
N ILE A 193 11.81 19.52 -6.94
CA ILE A 193 11.88 20.50 -5.85
C ILE A 193 12.37 21.85 -6.37
N LEU A 194 13.43 21.86 -7.20
CA LEU A 194 13.98 23.09 -7.78
C LEU A 194 12.99 23.79 -8.71
N ASN A 195 12.34 23.03 -9.58
CA ASN A 195 11.51 23.59 -10.65
C ASN A 195 10.06 23.82 -10.23
N CYS A 196 9.54 22.99 -9.34
CA CYS A 196 8.12 22.94 -9.01
C CYS A 196 7.82 23.14 -7.51
N LYS A 197 8.84 23.24 -6.66
CA LYS A 197 8.71 23.41 -5.20
C LYS A 197 7.95 22.28 -4.49
N HIS A 198 7.78 21.14 -5.15
CA HIS A 198 7.16 19.94 -4.59
C HIS A 198 7.78 18.69 -5.22
N SER A 199 7.77 17.58 -4.48
CA SER A 199 8.16 16.25 -4.96
C SER A 199 7.55 15.20 -4.04
N SER A 200 7.43 13.97 -4.54
CA SER A 200 7.10 12.79 -3.73
C SER A 200 8.35 11.94 -3.49
N THR A 201 8.40 11.23 -2.36
CA THR A 201 9.47 10.28 -2.05
C THR A 201 9.24 8.90 -2.68
N GLY A 202 8.03 8.66 -3.18
CA GLY A 202 7.57 7.35 -3.62
C GLY A 202 6.18 7.05 -3.09
N HIS A 203 5.86 5.76 -2.97
CA HIS A 203 4.56 5.31 -2.50
C HIS A 203 4.66 3.99 -1.73
N VAL A 204 3.78 3.77 -0.75
CA VAL A 204 3.71 2.53 0.03
C VAL A 204 2.30 1.98 -0.06
N MET A 205 2.19 0.70 -0.39
CA MET A 205 0.93 0.00 -0.64
C MET A 205 0.99 -1.38 0.00
N THR A 206 -0.15 -2.04 0.09
CA THR A 206 -0.25 -3.44 0.49
C THR A 206 -0.94 -4.24 -0.60
N ALA A 207 -0.39 -5.39 -0.96
CA ALA A 207 -1.04 -6.34 -1.85
C ALA A 207 -2.31 -6.89 -1.19
N TRP A 208 -3.46 -6.71 -1.84
CA TRP A 208 -4.71 -7.34 -1.45
C TRP A 208 -4.86 -8.69 -2.14
N SER A 209 -4.43 -8.82 -3.40
CA SER A 209 -4.53 -10.07 -4.16
C SER A 209 -3.18 -10.68 -4.50
N TYR A 210 -3.20 -11.93 -4.96
CA TYR A 210 -2.10 -12.49 -5.75
C TYR A 210 -1.94 -11.71 -7.07
N PRO A 211 -0.74 -11.72 -7.66
CA PRO A 211 -0.53 -11.16 -8.99
C PRO A 211 -1.20 -12.03 -10.05
N VAL A 212 -1.88 -11.38 -10.99
CA VAL A 212 -2.47 -12.04 -12.16
C VAL A 212 -1.71 -11.60 -13.40
N LYS A 213 -1.18 -12.58 -14.14
CA LYS A 213 -0.46 -12.32 -15.38
C LYS A 213 -1.43 -11.92 -16.49
N SER A 214 -1.03 -10.94 -17.29
CA SER A 214 -1.73 -10.46 -18.48
C SER A 214 -0.67 -10.06 -19.49
N ASP A 215 -0.40 -10.94 -20.46
CA ASP A 215 0.72 -10.81 -21.41
C ASP A 215 2.07 -10.60 -20.70
N ASP A 216 2.77 -9.50 -21.00
CA ASP A 216 4.05 -9.10 -20.41
C ASP A 216 3.90 -8.25 -19.13
N GLU A 217 2.68 -8.15 -18.62
CA GLU A 217 2.33 -7.38 -17.44
C GLU A 217 1.68 -8.27 -16.38
N TYR A 218 1.65 -7.76 -15.16
CA TYR A 218 0.88 -8.32 -14.07
C TYR A 218 -0.03 -7.23 -13.53
N TRP A 219 -1.19 -7.62 -13.02
CA TRP A 219 -2.02 -6.74 -12.22
C TRP A 219 -2.30 -7.32 -10.85
N ILE A 220 -2.51 -6.44 -9.88
CA ILE A 220 -2.75 -6.77 -8.47
C ILE A 220 -3.78 -5.79 -7.93
N TYR A 221 -4.72 -6.26 -7.10
CA TYR A 221 -5.44 -5.35 -6.22
C TYR A 221 -4.51 -4.94 -5.08
N VAL A 222 -4.39 -3.64 -4.85
CA VAL A 222 -3.66 -3.09 -3.72
C VAL A 222 -4.59 -2.29 -2.83
N ILE A 223 -4.20 -2.14 -1.58
CA ILE A 223 -4.76 -1.15 -0.67
C ILE A 223 -3.68 -0.14 -0.32
N ASP A 224 -4.01 1.13 -0.41
CA ASP A 224 -3.12 2.24 -0.09
C ASP A 224 -3.90 3.43 0.44
N SER A 225 -3.18 4.47 0.87
CA SER A 225 -3.76 5.82 1.02
C SER A 225 -3.09 6.75 0.02
N SER A 226 -3.86 7.40 -0.86
CA SER A 226 -3.30 8.26 -1.91
C SER A 226 -4.13 9.51 -2.17
N GLY A 227 -3.52 10.52 -2.77
CA GLY A 227 -4.18 11.78 -3.16
C GLY A 227 -5.26 11.64 -4.24
N SER A 228 -5.33 10.47 -4.90
CA SER A 228 -6.28 10.18 -5.98
C SER A 228 -6.56 8.67 -6.11
N GLY A 229 -7.76 8.31 -6.58
CA GLY A 229 -8.18 6.92 -6.80
C GLY A 229 -7.47 6.19 -7.95
N HIS A 230 -7.32 4.87 -7.81
CA HIS A 230 -6.87 3.90 -8.83
C HIS A 230 -7.96 3.52 -9.83
N ALA A 231 -7.64 2.56 -10.72
CA ALA A 231 -8.63 1.77 -11.45
C ALA A 231 -9.50 0.95 -10.48
N LYS A 232 -10.81 0.87 -10.74
CA LYS A 232 -11.77 0.10 -9.92
C LYS A 232 -11.62 0.41 -8.41
N ASP A 233 -11.41 1.69 -8.12
CA ASP A 233 -11.10 2.12 -6.76
C ASP A 233 -12.35 2.21 -5.90
N THR A 234 -12.33 1.51 -4.77
CA THR A 234 -13.44 1.45 -3.82
C THR A 234 -13.90 2.82 -3.33
N ARG A 235 -13.00 3.82 -3.24
CA ARG A 235 -13.34 5.21 -2.86
C ARG A 235 -14.32 5.89 -3.82
N ARG A 236 -14.47 5.36 -5.03
CA ARG A 236 -15.36 5.87 -6.08
C ARG A 236 -16.55 4.96 -6.34
N THR A 237 -16.68 3.86 -5.59
CA THR A 237 -17.80 2.95 -5.74
C THR A 237 -18.87 3.23 -4.70
N LYS A 238 -20.11 2.89 -5.03
CA LYS A 238 -21.23 2.90 -4.06
C LYS A 238 -21.21 1.68 -3.14
N PHE A 239 -20.33 0.70 -3.41
CA PHE A 239 -20.38 -0.62 -2.78
C PHE A 239 -19.72 -0.65 -1.40
N ASP A 240 -18.79 0.26 -1.12
CA ASP A 240 -18.03 0.28 0.13
C ASP A 240 -18.43 1.42 1.08
N ASP A 241 -19.59 2.06 0.88
CA ASP A 241 -20.11 3.18 1.68
C ASP A 241 -19.14 4.37 1.89
N VAL A 242 -18.06 4.41 1.11
CA VAL A 242 -16.99 5.43 1.19
C VAL A 242 -16.94 6.14 -0.15
N THR A 243 -17.52 7.34 -0.21
CA THR A 243 -17.34 8.25 -1.35
C THR A 243 -16.28 9.28 -1.01
N ALA A 244 -15.06 9.08 -1.51
CA ALA A 244 -13.92 9.97 -1.25
C ALA A 244 -13.07 10.20 -2.51
N GLU A 245 -12.52 11.40 -2.66
CA GLU A 245 -11.63 11.72 -3.78
C GLU A 245 -10.17 11.29 -3.52
N SER A 246 -9.82 11.09 -2.24
CA SER A 246 -8.48 10.76 -1.75
C SER A 246 -8.57 9.97 -0.43
N GLY A 247 -7.45 9.39 0.02
CA GLY A 247 -7.36 8.61 1.24
C GLY A 247 -7.25 7.12 0.97
N ILE A 248 -7.71 6.30 1.90
CA ILE A 248 -7.59 4.84 1.86
C ILE A 248 -8.54 4.25 0.83
N GLY A 249 -8.05 3.39 -0.05
CA GLY A 249 -8.87 2.68 -1.03
C GLY A 249 -8.24 1.37 -1.44
N LYS A 250 -9.06 0.50 -2.01
CA LYS A 250 -8.63 -0.72 -2.72
C LYS A 250 -8.79 -0.47 -4.21
N GLY A 251 -7.79 -0.81 -5.01
CA GLY A 251 -7.89 -0.66 -6.46
C GLY A 251 -6.88 -1.51 -7.22
N LYS A 252 -7.11 -1.63 -8.53
CA LYS A 252 -6.29 -2.45 -9.42
C LYS A 252 -5.11 -1.64 -9.95
N MET A 253 -3.90 -2.16 -9.76
CA MET A 253 -2.66 -1.60 -10.31
C MET A 253 -2.00 -2.57 -11.26
N TRP A 254 -1.32 -2.02 -12.27
CA TRP A 254 -0.61 -2.80 -13.30
C TRP A 254 0.88 -2.59 -13.20
N TYR A 255 1.65 -3.62 -13.53
CA TYR A 255 3.10 -3.64 -13.45
C TYR A 255 3.66 -4.33 -14.70
N GLY A 256 4.53 -3.64 -15.43
CA GLY A 256 5.36 -4.31 -16.43
C GLY A 256 6.65 -4.79 -15.79
N VAL A 257 7.12 -5.96 -16.22
CA VAL A 257 8.26 -6.62 -15.61
C VAL A 257 9.39 -6.85 -16.60
N ASN A 258 10.60 -7.02 -16.08
CA ASN A 258 11.71 -7.58 -16.84
C ASN A 258 11.42 -9.07 -17.14
N SER A 259 11.74 -9.52 -18.36
CA SER A 259 11.53 -10.89 -18.83
C SER A 259 12.27 -11.93 -18.02
N ASP A 260 13.42 -11.58 -17.44
CA ASP A 260 14.36 -12.57 -16.90
C ASP A 260 14.05 -12.84 -15.43
N ASP A 261 13.96 -11.80 -14.61
CA ASP A 261 13.81 -11.89 -13.14
C ASP A 261 12.39 -11.54 -12.65
N LYS A 262 11.49 -11.13 -13.56
CA LYS A 262 10.12 -10.69 -13.27
C LYS A 262 10.06 -9.53 -12.28
N ARG A 263 11.13 -8.73 -12.20
CA ARG A 263 11.17 -7.50 -11.41
C ARG A 263 10.34 -6.41 -12.09
N PRO A 264 9.45 -5.71 -11.38
CA PRO A 264 8.74 -4.56 -11.94
C PRO A 264 9.69 -3.47 -12.41
N VAL A 265 9.51 -3.03 -13.66
CA VAL A 265 10.25 -1.92 -14.28
C VAL A 265 9.38 -0.68 -14.52
N TYR A 266 8.06 -0.85 -14.41
CA TYR A 266 7.12 0.26 -14.31
C TYR A 266 5.84 -0.17 -13.62
N TYR A 267 5.03 0.80 -13.23
CA TYR A 267 3.66 0.56 -12.79
C TYR A 267 2.67 1.59 -13.38
N ARG A 268 1.36 1.29 -13.31
CA ARG A 268 0.26 2.18 -13.71
C ARG A 268 -0.88 2.16 -12.69
N TRP A 269 -1.44 3.34 -12.42
CA TRP A 269 -2.51 3.56 -11.43
C TRP A 269 -3.91 3.21 -11.94
N SER A 270 -4.23 3.47 -13.22
CA SER A 270 -5.63 3.64 -13.65
C SER A 270 -6.16 2.66 -14.71
N SER A 271 -5.32 2.05 -15.54
CA SER A 271 -5.72 1.06 -16.55
C SER A 271 -4.53 0.48 -17.30
N ALA A 272 -4.80 -0.50 -18.16
CA ALA A 272 -3.84 -1.03 -19.14
C ALA A 272 -3.31 0.03 -20.15
N GLY A 273 -4.04 1.13 -20.36
CA GLY A 273 -3.61 2.24 -21.21
C GLY A 273 -3.05 3.45 -20.46
N GLY A 274 -2.95 3.37 -19.13
CA GLY A 274 -2.60 4.50 -18.27
C GLY A 274 -1.14 4.97 -18.39
N CYS A 275 -0.85 6.06 -17.69
CA CYS A 275 0.50 6.61 -17.53
C CYS A 275 1.42 5.59 -16.85
N LYS A 276 2.54 5.27 -17.52
CA LYS A 276 3.60 4.35 -17.08
C LYS A 276 4.65 5.12 -16.30
N TYR A 277 4.68 4.88 -15.00
CA TYR A 277 5.74 5.37 -14.12
C TYR A 277 6.89 4.39 -14.23
N THR A 278 7.93 4.77 -14.98
CA THR A 278 9.01 3.87 -15.37
C THR A 278 10.27 4.10 -14.55
N ILE A 279 11.14 3.08 -14.50
CA ILE A 279 12.54 3.30 -14.10
C ILE A 279 13.13 4.41 -14.96
N ARG A 280 13.96 5.25 -14.33
CA ARG A 280 14.53 6.47 -14.91
C ARG A 280 15.02 6.34 -16.36
N ASP A 281 15.67 5.25 -16.68
CA ASP A 281 16.33 5.07 -17.99
C ASP A 281 15.38 4.58 -19.09
N MET A 282 14.09 4.42 -18.77
CA MET A 282 13.05 3.98 -19.69
C MET A 282 12.12 5.14 -20.10
N SER A 283 11.62 5.09 -21.34
CA SER A 283 10.63 6.05 -21.84
C SER A 283 9.29 5.89 -21.12
N THR A 284 8.68 7.00 -20.73
CA THR A 284 7.31 7.05 -20.20
C THR A 284 6.32 7.47 -21.29
N ASN A 285 5.08 6.97 -21.23
CA ASN A 285 3.96 7.42 -22.07
C ASN A 285 3.09 8.49 -21.37
N CYS A 286 3.47 8.93 -20.18
CA CYS A 286 2.72 9.93 -19.43
C CYS A 286 2.72 11.27 -20.18
N LYS A 287 1.54 11.88 -20.29
CA LYS A 287 1.34 13.18 -20.92
C LYS A 287 0.92 14.18 -19.85
N GLY A 288 1.65 15.28 -19.75
CA GLY A 288 1.33 16.37 -18.83
C GLY A 288 -0.06 16.91 -19.13
N LYS A 289 -0.78 17.35 -18.10
CA LYS A 289 -1.94 18.22 -18.28
C LYS A 289 -1.49 19.67 -18.13
N ASP A 290 -2.19 20.58 -18.80
CA ASP A 290 -1.88 22.02 -18.80
C ASP A 290 -1.98 22.69 -17.40
N ASP A 291 -2.52 21.98 -16.41
CA ASP A 291 -2.70 22.39 -15.02
C ASP A 291 -1.75 21.69 -14.02
N ASP A 292 -0.80 20.88 -14.50
CA ASP A 292 0.19 20.25 -13.63
C ASP A 292 0.99 21.31 -12.87
N LEU A 293 1.22 21.10 -11.57
CA LEU A 293 1.84 22.07 -10.65
C LEU A 293 3.25 22.52 -11.09
N CYS A 294 3.94 21.70 -11.88
CA CYS A 294 5.24 22.02 -12.49
C CYS A 294 5.11 22.93 -13.74
N CYS A 295 3.92 22.99 -14.33
CA CYS A 295 3.57 23.73 -15.54
C CYS A 295 2.69 24.95 -15.20
N GLN A 296 2.90 25.60 -14.05
CA GLN A 296 2.17 26.82 -13.71
C GLN A 296 2.35 27.87 -14.83
N LYS A 297 1.24 28.20 -15.48
CA LYS A 297 1.12 29.16 -16.58
C LYS A 297 1.67 30.52 -16.17
N GLU A 298 2.92 30.83 -16.52
CA GLU A 298 3.18 32.17 -17.02
C GLU A 298 2.37 32.30 -18.31
N LYS A 299 1.43 33.26 -18.37
CA LYS A 299 0.52 33.45 -19.52
C LYS A 299 1.30 33.34 -20.84
N GLY A 300 1.09 32.24 -21.57
CA GLY A 300 1.60 32.06 -22.94
C GLY A 300 2.85 31.19 -23.12
N LYS A 301 3.39 30.52 -22.09
CA LYS A 301 4.50 29.57 -22.26
C LYS A 301 4.02 28.12 -22.22
N THR A 302 4.34 27.34 -23.25
CA THR A 302 4.19 25.89 -23.29
C THR A 302 5.25 25.22 -22.43
N CYS A 303 4.89 24.15 -21.73
CA CYS A 303 5.85 23.32 -21.01
C CYS A 303 6.75 22.61 -22.03
N ASP A 304 8.04 22.98 -22.09
CA ASP A 304 8.97 22.44 -23.08
C ASP A 304 9.31 20.95 -22.86
N TYR A 305 9.05 20.40 -21.65
CA TYR A 305 9.47 19.04 -21.26
C TYR A 305 8.44 18.26 -20.41
N PRO A 306 7.19 18.05 -20.88
CA PRO A 306 6.11 17.46 -20.08
C PRO A 306 6.44 16.05 -19.54
N SER A 307 7.22 15.24 -20.29
CA SER A 307 7.60 13.88 -19.88
C SER A 307 8.65 13.81 -18.76
N GLU A 308 9.41 14.89 -18.52
CA GLU A 308 10.44 14.93 -17.48
C GLU A 308 9.87 15.27 -16.09
N TYR A 309 8.64 15.77 -16.04
CA TYR A 309 7.92 16.11 -14.81
C TYR A 309 7.19 14.93 -14.18
N PHE A 310 7.10 13.80 -14.87
CA PHE A 310 6.51 12.58 -14.30
C PHE A 310 7.48 11.83 -13.43
N GLU A 311 6.94 11.26 -12.36
CA GLU A 311 7.65 10.46 -11.39
C GLU A 311 8.47 9.36 -12.07
N ARG A 312 9.77 9.37 -11.80
CA ARG A 312 10.72 8.38 -12.29
C ARG A 312 11.07 7.43 -11.17
N LEU A 313 10.99 6.13 -11.42
CA LEU A 313 11.31 5.13 -10.42
C LEU A 313 12.82 4.98 -10.28
N GLN A 314 13.25 4.90 -9.02
CA GLN A 314 14.49 4.22 -8.68
C GLN A 314 14.27 2.71 -8.63
N GLY A 315 13.11 2.28 -8.12
CA GLY A 315 12.72 0.88 -8.13
C GLY A 315 11.45 0.59 -7.35
N ILE A 316 11.06 -0.67 -7.38
CA ILE A 316 9.98 -1.26 -6.60
C ILE A 316 10.56 -2.44 -5.81
N ILE A 317 10.27 -2.52 -4.51
CA ILE A 317 10.67 -3.61 -3.61
C ILE A 317 9.44 -4.09 -2.84
N MET A 318 9.36 -5.40 -2.60
CA MET A 318 8.29 -6.02 -1.84
C MET A 318 8.84 -6.60 -0.54
N ALA A 319 8.04 -6.55 0.52
CA ALA A 319 8.39 -7.11 1.81
C ALA A 319 7.21 -7.80 2.47
N ARG A 320 7.45 -9.02 2.96
CA ARG A 320 6.50 -9.80 3.76
C ARG A 320 6.92 -9.76 5.23
N PRO A 321 6.01 -9.39 6.16
CA PRO A 321 6.27 -9.57 7.57
C PRO A 321 6.35 -11.07 7.92
N ILE A 322 7.39 -11.48 8.66
CA ILE A 322 7.58 -12.86 9.13
C ILE A 322 7.60 -12.98 10.65
#